data_AF-A0A974PYJ6-F1
#
_entry.id   AF-A0A974PYJ6-F1
#
_cell.length_a   1.000
_cell.length_b   1.000
_cell.length_c   1.000
_cell.angle_alpha   90.00
_cell.angle_beta   90.00
_cell.angle_gamma   90.00
#
_symmetry.space_group_name_H-M   'P 1'
#
loop_
_entity.id
_entity.type
_entity.pdbx_description
1 polymer ?
#
loop_
_entity_poly.entity_id
_entity_poly.type
_entity_poly.pdbx_seq_one_letter_code
_entity_poly.pdbx_strand_id
1 'polypeptide(L)'
;MKRQLGWRRVPRQDLARHLREVEIVASEAVGESSIYHCRSTSGESIAISLPGEVGLIVDIAVAVPPALDRRRRRAAAGSNAD
;
A
#
# COMPACT_ATOMS: atom_id res chain seq x y z
N MET A 1 15.69 0.92 7.94
CA MET A 1 14.70 -0.12 7.52
C MET A 1 14.57 -0.03 6.01
N LYS A 2 14.73 -1.13 5.25
CA LYS A 2 14.60 -1.09 3.79
C LYS A 2 13.10 -1.12 3.44
N ARG A 3 12.64 -0.14 2.65
CA ARG A 3 11.28 -0.12 2.10
C ARG A 3 11.30 -0.88 0.78
N GLN A 4 10.37 -1.80 0.58
CA GLN A 4 10.19 -2.48 -0.69
C GLN A 4 8.99 -1.85 -1.39
N LEU A 5 9.20 -1.48 -2.66
CA LEU A 5 8.15 -0.94 -3.51
C LEU A 5 7.66 -2.06 -4.42
N GLY A 6 6.36 -2.34 -4.37
CA GLY A 6 5.66 -3.08 -5.42
C GLY A 6 4.83 -2.10 -6.23
N TRP A 7 4.68 -2.33 -7.54
CA TRP A 7 3.75 -1.53 -8.34
C TRP A 7 3.02 -2.37 -9.37
N ARG A 8 1.81 -1.94 -9.68
CA ARG A 8 0.96 -2.56 -10.70
C ARG A 8 0.20 -1.50 -11.48
N ARG A 9 0.14 -1.69 -12.80
CA ARG A 9 -0.80 -0.95 -13.65
C ARG A 9 -2.18 -1.55 -13.51
N VAL A 10 -3.19 -0.69 -13.43
CA VAL A 10 -4.58 -1.08 -13.23
C VAL A 10 -5.49 -0.30 -14.19
N PRO A 11 -6.64 -0.87 -14.59
CA PRO A 11 -7.70 -0.11 -15.22
C PRO A 11 -8.20 1.03 -14.31
N ARG A 12 -8.72 2.10 -14.91
CA ARG A 12 -9.26 3.27 -14.19
C ARG A 12 -10.30 2.91 -13.14
N GLN A 13 -11.18 1.96 -13.44
CA GLN A 13 -12.20 1.45 -12.52
C GLN A 13 -11.62 0.80 -11.25
N ASP A 14 -10.48 0.11 -11.37
CA ASP A 14 -9.83 -0.55 -10.24
C ASP A 14 -9.06 0.46 -9.39
N LEU A 15 -8.49 1.50 -10.01
CA LEU A 15 -7.93 2.64 -9.29
C LEU A 15 -9.01 3.37 -8.48
N ALA A 16 -10.17 3.64 -9.10
CA ALA A 16 -11.28 4.30 -8.42
C ALA A 16 -11.82 3.46 -7.24
N ARG A 17 -11.84 2.13 -7.39
CA ARG A 17 -12.20 1.22 -6.29
C ARG A 17 -11.19 1.29 -5.15
N HIS A 18 -9.89 1.21 -5.46
CA HIS A 18 -8.82 1.36 -4.47
C HIS A 18 -8.97 2.67 -3.69
N LEU A 19 -9.18 3.79 -4.38
CA LEU A 19 -9.34 5.10 -3.74
C LEU A 19 -10.57 5.22 -2.83
N ARG A 20 -11.58 4.36 -2.97
CA ARG A 20 -12.74 4.30 -2.07
C ARG A 20 -12.47 3.51 -0.79
N GLU A 21 -11.47 2.63 -0.81
CA GLU A 21 -11.16 1.69 0.27
C GLU A 21 -10.03 2.19 1.18
N VAL A 22 -9.35 3.28 0.79
CA VAL A 22 -8.19 3.84 1.50
C VAL A 22 -8.44 5.28 1.93
N GLU A 23 -7.72 5.71 2.97
CA GLU A 23 -7.67 7.12 3.37
C GLU A 23 -6.69 7.87 2.46
N ILE A 24 -7.11 9.00 1.89
CA ILE A 24 -6.23 9.90 1.13
C ILE A 24 -5.64 10.93 2.08
N VAL A 25 -4.33 10.85 2.31
CA VAL A 25 -3.60 11.72 3.24
C VAL A 25 -3.08 12.98 2.54
N ALA A 26 -2.74 12.87 1.26
CA ALA A 26 -2.34 14.00 0.43
C ALA A 26 -2.69 13.74 -1.04
N SER A 27 -2.88 14.81 -1.82
CA SER A 27 -3.15 14.75 -3.25
C SER A 27 -2.41 15.85 -3.99
N GLU A 28 -1.87 15.52 -5.15
CA GLU A 28 -1.17 16.45 -6.04
C GLU A 28 -1.57 16.20 -7.50
N ALA A 29 -1.64 17.27 -8.30
CA ALA A 29 -1.82 17.17 -9.74
C ALA A 29 -0.52 17.54 -10.45
N VAL A 30 -0.04 16.67 -11.36
CA VAL A 30 1.20 16.86 -12.12
C VAL A 30 0.90 16.60 -13.60
N GLY A 31 0.83 17.68 -14.39
CA GLY A 31 0.36 17.60 -15.78
C GLY A 31 -1.08 17.07 -15.84
N GLU A 32 -1.30 16.03 -16.64
CA GLU A 32 -2.59 15.33 -16.76
C GLU A 32 -2.78 14.20 -15.73
N SER A 33 -1.82 14.03 -14.83
CA SER A 33 -1.86 12.98 -13.80
C SER A 33 -2.30 13.52 -12.45
N SER A 34 -2.95 12.68 -11.66
CA SER A 34 -3.27 12.96 -10.26
C SER A 34 -2.63 11.90 -9.38
N ILE A 35 -1.89 12.34 -8.37
CA ILE A 35 -1.15 11.50 -7.43
C ILE A 35 -1.85 11.60 -6.08
N TYR A 36 -2.13 10.45 -5.47
CA TYR A 36 -2.78 10.33 -4.18
C TYR A 36 -1.87 9.53 -3.25
N HIS A 37 -1.51 10.12 -2.12
CA HIS A 37 -0.85 9.41 -1.03
C HIS A 37 -1.92 8.80 -0.15
N CYS A 38 -1.89 7.48 -0.03
CA CYS A 38 -2.96 6.71 0.59
C CYS A 38 -2.44 5.94 1.81
N ARG A 39 -3.29 5.80 2.83
CA ARG A 39 -3.06 4.97 4.01
C ARG A 39 -4.22 4.01 4.20
N SER A 40 -3.89 2.78 4.60
CA SER A 40 -4.86 1.73 4.91
C SER A 40 -4.37 0.89 6.09
N THR A 41 -5.19 -0.05 6.54
CA THR A 41 -4.81 -1.00 7.60
C THR A 41 -3.66 -1.92 7.18
N SER A 42 -3.43 -2.14 5.88
CA SER A 42 -2.35 -2.97 5.35
C SER A 42 -1.04 -2.19 5.10
N GLY A 43 -1.09 -0.86 5.11
CA GLY A 43 0.09 0.00 4.96
C GLY A 43 -0.16 1.26 4.14
N GLU A 44 0.93 1.81 3.61
CA GLU A 44 0.93 3.01 2.77
C GLU A 44 0.98 2.62 1.28
N SER A 45 0.29 3.40 0.46
CA SER A 45 0.32 3.26 -1.00
C SER A 45 0.30 4.62 -1.69
N ILE A 46 0.72 4.65 -2.96
CA ILE A 46 0.56 5.80 -3.84
C ILE A 46 -0.30 5.35 -5.01
N ALA A 47 -1.45 6.00 -5.18
CA ALA A 47 -2.33 5.80 -6.32
C ALA A 47 -2.09 6.93 -7.32
N ILE A 48 -1.88 6.60 -8.59
CA ILE A 48 -1.64 7.58 -9.65
C ILE A 48 -2.69 7.36 -10.74
N SER A 49 -3.54 8.36 -10.95
CA SER A 49 -4.36 8.47 -12.15
C SER A 49 -3.47 8.98 -13.26
N LEU A 50 -3.31 8.18 -14.32
CA LEU A 50 -2.60 8.59 -15.53
C LEU A 50 -3.62 9.08 -16.58
N PRO A 51 -3.19 9.85 -17.59
CA PRO A 51 -4.04 10.13 -18.74
C PRO A 51 -4.52 8.85 -19.44
N GLY A 52 -5.78 8.85 -19.88
CA GLY A 52 -6.49 7.70 -20.44
C GLY A 52 -7.21 6.84 -19.39
N GLU A 53 -7.35 5.55 -19.68
CA GLU A 53 -8.16 4.59 -18.91
C GLU A 53 -7.33 3.70 -17.96
N VAL A 54 -6.15 4.18 -17.55
CA VAL A 54 -5.22 3.42 -16.71
C VAL A 54 -4.73 4.22 -15.51
N GLY A 55 -4.34 3.49 -14.46
CA GLY A 55 -3.69 4.02 -13.28
C GLY A 55 -2.51 3.16 -12.85
N LEU A 56 -1.78 3.65 -11.85
CA LEU A 56 -0.72 2.91 -11.17
C LEU A 56 -1.02 2.87 -9.67
N ILE A 57 -0.87 1.71 -9.05
CA ILE A 57 -0.86 1.58 -7.60
C ILE A 57 0.53 1.13 -7.19
N VAL A 58 1.15 1.89 -6.28
CA VAL A 58 2.46 1.59 -5.70
C VAL A 58 2.26 1.27 -4.23
N ASP A 59 2.55 0.03 -3.85
CA ASP A 59 2.46 -0.44 -2.46
C ASP A 59 3.82 -0.25 -1.77
N ILE A 60 3.80 0.37 -0.60
CA ILE A 60 5.02 0.63 0.20
C ILE A 60 5.03 -0.36 1.36
N ALA A 61 5.72 -1.49 1.16
CA ALA A 61 5.91 -2.47 2.22
C ALA A 61 7.13 -2.10 3.08
N VAL A 62 6.95 -2.09 4.40
CA VAL A 62 8.08 -2.08 5.34
C VAL A 62 8.63 -3.49 5.39
N ALA A 63 9.85 -3.73 4.88
CA ALA A 63 10.48 -5.03 5.02
C ALA A 63 10.72 -5.31 6.51
N VAL A 64 9.95 -6.23 7.09
CA VAL A 64 10.15 -6.69 8.46
C VAL A 64 11.42 -7.55 8.49
N PRO A 65 12.44 -7.20 9.30
CA PRO A 65 13.63 -8.04 9.42
C PRO A 65 13.24 -9.46 9.88
N PRO A 66 13.80 -10.53 9.30
CA PRO A 66 13.44 -11.92 9.62
C PRO A 66 13.53 -12.27 11.11
N ALA A 67 14.39 -11.58 11.86
CA ALA A 67 14.55 -11.75 13.31
C ALA A 67 13.30 -11.33 14.10
N LEU A 68 12.55 -10.33 13.63
CA LEU A 68 11.34 -9.85 14.29
C LEU A 68 10.14 -10.78 14.00
N ASP A 69 10.11 -11.39 12.82
CA ASP A 69 9.06 -12.33 12.40
C ASP A 69 9.10 -13.63 13.22
N ARG A 70 10.30 -14.13 13.54
CA ARG A 70 10.50 -15.29 14.44
C ARG A 70 9.97 -15.04 15.85
N ARG A 71 10.11 -13.83 16.38
CA ARG A 71 9.64 -13.48 17.75
C ARG A 71 8.11 -13.41 17.81
N ARG A 72 7.45 -12.87 16.78
CA ARG A 72 5.97 -12.82 16.71
C ARG A 72 5.36 -14.22 16.63
N ARG A 73 5.93 -15.12 15.81
CA ARG A 73 5.47 -16.53 15.76
C ARG A 73 5.65 -17.26 17.08
N ARG A 74 6.73 -16.99 17.81
CA ARG A 74 6.99 -17.61 19.12
C ARG A 74 6.07 -17.07 20.23
N ALA A 75 5.68 -15.80 20.16
CA ALA A 75 4.71 -15.20 21.08
C ALA A 75 3.28 -15.72 20.84
N ALA A 76 2.86 -15.86 19.58
CA ALA A 76 1.55 -16.41 19.22
C ALA A 76 1.43 -17.93 19.50
N ALA A 77 2.54 -18.67 19.48
CA ALA A 77 2.57 -20.08 19.88
C ALA A 77 2.58 -20.29 21.40
N GLY A 78 2.88 -19.25 22.19
CA GLY A 78 2.89 -19.30 23.66
C GLY A 78 1.57 -18.88 24.31
N SER A 79 0.62 -18.36 23.56
CA SER A 79 -0.69 -17.90 24.07
C SER A 79 -1.81 -18.95 23.99
N ASN A 80 -1.47 -20.21 23.70
CA ASN A 80 -2.40 -21.35 23.65
C ASN A 80 -2.08 -22.43 24.70
N ALA A 81 -1.30 -22.09 25.73
CA ALA A 81 -1.01 -22.94 26.86
C ALA A 81 -1.14 -22.13 28.15
N ASP A 82 -2.39 -21.83 28.52
CA ASP A 82 -2.88 -21.66 29.90
C ASP A 82 -4.42 -21.71 29.90
#